data_AF-A0A7J6MN04-F1
#
_entry.id   AF-A0A7J6MN04-F1
#
_cell.length_a   1.000
_cell.length_b   1.000
_cell.length_c   1.000
_cell.angle_alpha   90.00
_cell.angle_beta   90.00
_cell.angle_gamma   90.00
#
_symmetry.space_group_name_H-M   'P 1'
#
loop_
_entity.id
_entity.type
_entity.pdbx_description
1 polymer ?
#
loop_
_entity_poly.entity_id
_entity_poly.type
_entity_poly.pdbx_seq_one_letter_code
_entity_poly.pdbx_strand_id
1 'polypeptide(L)'
;KLWRDPMALAGMLLHAQQLHYPPIPSASLASIDLFVQPLADVDAGHYACTVVKRGRVYFCDSLCPSSKPDKGMMDQLKSIYGVGVEVTMLSVQQQSPLSKLCGAFCLAFCTEFCLGGVQPSQARFRESDMRQHIISCIEEKRARQFPRLSASEAKPVYNPRRKITL
;
A
#
# COMPACT_ATOMS: atom_id res chain seq x y z
N LYS A 1 10.90 -15.93 19.52
CA LYS A 1 11.12 -14.49 19.86
C LYS A 1 10.20 -13.53 19.06
N LEU A 2 9.11 -13.99 18.44
CA LEU A 2 8.13 -13.15 17.71
C LEU A 2 6.94 -12.64 18.55
N TRP A 3 6.75 -13.15 19.77
CA TRP A 3 5.56 -12.87 20.60
C TRP A 3 5.62 -11.57 21.42
N ARG A 4 6.65 -10.73 21.24
CA ARG A 4 6.84 -9.50 22.04
C ARG A 4 6.51 -8.21 21.30
N ASP A 5 6.16 -8.29 20.03
CA ASP A 5 5.71 -7.13 19.27
C ASP A 5 4.18 -7.20 19.08
N PRO A 6 3.41 -6.38 19.81
CA PRO A 6 1.95 -6.36 19.68
C PRO A 6 1.48 -5.98 18.27
N MET A 7 2.31 -5.27 17.48
CA MET A 7 1.99 -4.96 16.08
C MET A 7 2.18 -6.18 15.17
N ALA A 8 3.16 -7.04 15.46
CA ALA A 8 3.32 -8.30 14.73
C ALA A 8 2.15 -9.25 15.01
N LEU A 9 1.67 -9.32 16.26
CA LEU A 9 0.50 -10.12 16.62
C LEU A 9 -0.80 -9.58 15.98
N ALA A 10 -1.01 -8.26 15.99
CA ALA A 10 -2.15 -7.64 15.30
C ALA A 10 -2.08 -7.85 13.78
N GLY A 11 -0.89 -7.74 13.18
CA GLY A 11 -0.66 -8.03 11.77
C GLY A 11 -0.92 -9.49 11.41
N MET A 12 -0.48 -10.44 12.24
CA MET A 12 -0.77 -11.87 12.08
C MET A 12 -2.26 -12.19 12.20
N LEU A 13 -2.96 -11.60 13.17
CA LEU A 13 -4.40 -11.80 13.34
C LEU A 13 -5.19 -11.22 12.16
N LEU A 14 -4.80 -10.04 11.66
CA LEU A 14 -5.39 -9.45 10.47
C LEU A 14 -5.14 -10.33 9.23
N HIS A 15 -3.92 -10.82 9.05
CA HIS A 15 -3.55 -11.72 7.95
C HIS A 15 -4.33 -13.04 8.01
N ALA A 16 -4.40 -13.68 9.17
CA ALA A 16 -5.15 -14.92 9.37
C ALA A 16 -6.66 -14.72 9.13
N GLN A 17 -7.22 -13.61 9.59
CA GLN A 17 -8.64 -13.30 9.37
C GLN A 17 -8.94 -13.07 7.88
N GLN A 18 -8.02 -12.43 7.14
CA GLN A 18 -8.17 -12.16 5.70
C GLN A 18 -8.15 -13.42 4.83
N LEU A 19 -7.36 -14.44 5.20
CA LEU A 19 -7.30 -15.71 4.47
C LEU A 19 -8.58 -16.55 4.60
N HIS A 20 -9.45 -16.27 5.57
CA HIS A 20 -10.68 -17.03 5.81
C HIS A 20 -11.94 -16.43 5.19
N TYR A 21 -11.88 -15.19 4.68
CA TYR A 21 -13.00 -14.62 3.92
C TYR A 21 -12.93 -15.08 2.45
N PRO A 22 -14.09 -15.35 1.82
CA PRO A 22 -14.10 -15.57 0.39
C PRO A 22 -13.57 -14.31 -0.32
N PRO A 23 -12.85 -14.47 -1.45
CA PRO A 23 -12.40 -13.33 -2.23
C PRO A 23 -13.58 -12.45 -2.65
N ILE A 24 -13.35 -11.15 -2.80
CA ILE A 24 -14.31 -10.23 -3.40
C ILE A 24 -14.64 -10.76 -4.79
N PRO A 25 -15.91 -11.13 -5.08
CA PRO A 25 -16.25 -11.66 -6.38
C PRO A 25 -15.90 -10.64 -7.46
N SER A 26 -15.25 -11.06 -8.56
CA SER A 26 -14.80 -10.13 -9.60
C SER A 26 -15.92 -9.27 -10.17
N ALA A 27 -17.14 -9.79 -10.27
CA ALA A 27 -18.33 -9.04 -10.67
C ALA A 27 -18.69 -7.89 -9.71
N SER A 28 -18.35 -8.02 -8.43
CA SER A 28 -18.58 -7.00 -7.40
C SER A 28 -17.53 -5.89 -7.44
N LEU A 29 -16.37 -6.09 -8.06
CA LEU A 29 -15.36 -5.03 -8.16
C LEU A 29 -15.93 -3.81 -8.90
N ALA A 30 -16.71 -4.04 -9.96
CA ALA A 30 -17.29 -2.97 -10.79
C ALA A 30 -18.19 -1.98 -10.01
N SER A 31 -18.80 -2.40 -8.90
CA SER A 31 -19.65 -1.55 -8.06
C SER A 31 -18.90 -0.83 -6.93
N ILE A 32 -17.62 -1.15 -6.71
CA ILE A 32 -16.80 -0.52 -5.67
C ILE A 32 -16.25 0.81 -6.19
N ASP A 33 -16.69 1.91 -5.57
CA ASP A 33 -16.12 3.24 -5.84
C ASP A 33 -14.72 3.39 -5.23
N LEU A 34 -14.55 3.01 -3.96
CA LEU A 34 -13.27 2.99 -3.27
C LEU A 34 -13.20 1.88 -2.20
N PHE A 35 -12.16 1.06 -2.28
CA PHE A 35 -11.75 0.13 -1.21
C PHE A 35 -10.23 0.22 -1.10
N VAL A 36 -9.73 0.45 0.12
CA VAL A 36 -8.30 0.63 0.39
C VAL A 36 -7.87 -0.39 1.43
N GLN A 37 -6.85 -1.18 1.13
CA GLN A 37 -6.39 -2.25 1.99
C GLN A 37 -4.85 -2.22 2.11
N PRO A 38 -4.32 -1.88 3.30
CA PRO A 38 -2.94 -2.19 3.65
C PRO A 38 -2.69 -3.70 3.60
N LEU A 39 -1.55 -4.10 3.06
CA LEU A 39 -1.08 -5.48 3.00
C LEU A 39 0.18 -5.59 3.86
N ALA A 40 0.35 -6.75 4.50
CA ALA A 40 1.49 -7.03 5.35
C ALA A 40 2.01 -8.43 5.05
N ASP A 41 3.23 -8.52 4.53
CA ASP A 41 4.00 -9.76 4.54
C ASP A 41 4.79 -9.77 5.87
N VAL A 42 4.22 -10.44 6.86
CA VAL A 42 4.74 -10.47 8.24
C VAL A 42 6.10 -11.16 8.28
N ASP A 43 6.29 -12.22 7.49
CA ASP A 43 7.54 -12.98 7.46
C ASP A 43 8.67 -12.16 6.82
N ALA A 44 8.35 -11.39 5.78
CA ALA A 44 9.30 -10.47 5.15
C ALA A 44 9.46 -9.14 5.91
N GLY A 45 8.59 -8.82 6.87
CA GLY A 45 8.53 -7.51 7.51
C GLY A 45 8.22 -6.39 6.52
N HIS A 46 7.42 -6.67 5.49
CA HIS A 46 7.12 -5.77 4.38
C HIS A 46 5.67 -5.31 4.39
N TYR A 47 5.45 -4.06 4.02
CA TYR A 47 4.12 -3.45 3.94
C TYR A 47 3.95 -2.80 2.58
N ALA A 48 2.80 -3.05 1.97
CA ALA A 48 2.36 -2.46 0.71
C ALA A 48 0.88 -2.10 0.82
N CYS A 49 0.29 -1.50 -0.21
CA CYS A 49 -1.17 -1.32 -0.24
C CYS A 49 -1.78 -1.73 -1.57
N THR A 50 -3.01 -2.22 -1.49
CA THR A 50 -3.88 -2.43 -2.64
C THR A 50 -5.11 -1.56 -2.54
N VAL A 51 -5.60 -1.08 -3.68
CA VAL A 51 -6.74 -0.18 -3.77
C VAL A 51 -7.64 -0.59 -4.91
N VAL A 52 -8.93 -0.77 -4.65
CA VAL A 52 -9.95 -0.76 -5.70
C VAL A 52 -10.47 0.66 -5.82
N LYS A 53 -10.39 1.25 -7.02
CA LYS A 53 -11.01 2.55 -7.29
C LYS A 53 -11.77 2.48 -8.60
N ARG A 54 -13.08 2.72 -8.56
CA ARG A 54 -13.99 2.62 -9.71
C ARG A 54 -13.83 1.28 -10.43
N GLY A 55 -13.85 0.20 -9.64
CA GLY A 55 -13.68 -1.19 -10.08
C GLY A 55 -12.34 -1.58 -10.68
N ARG A 56 -11.31 -0.75 -10.58
CA ARG A 56 -9.94 -1.09 -10.98
C ARG A 56 -9.07 -1.35 -9.77
N VAL A 57 -8.29 -2.43 -9.81
CA VAL A 57 -7.36 -2.79 -8.74
C VAL A 57 -5.98 -2.19 -9.01
N TYR A 58 -5.43 -1.54 -7.98
CA TYR A 58 -4.12 -0.89 -7.98
C TYR A 58 -3.27 -1.46 -6.86
N PHE A 59 -1.98 -1.64 -7.11
CA PHE A 59 -1.00 -2.07 -6.10
C PHE A 59 0.13 -1.04 -6.02
N CYS A 60 0.48 -0.63 -4.80
CA CYS A 60 1.56 0.31 -4.52
C CYS A 60 2.56 -0.32 -3.55
N ASP A 61 3.83 -0.33 -3.95
CA ASP A 61 4.94 -0.89 -3.18
C ASP A 61 6.14 0.05 -3.24
N SER A 62 6.60 0.51 -2.07
CA SER A 62 7.74 1.42 -1.94
C SER A 62 9.08 0.70 -1.82
N LEU A 63 9.09 -0.61 -1.60
CA LEU A 63 10.31 -1.40 -1.41
C LEU A 63 10.70 -2.15 -2.68
N CYS A 64 9.71 -2.60 -3.45
CA CYS A 64 9.93 -3.43 -4.62
C CYS A 64 9.71 -2.63 -5.92
N PRO A 65 10.78 -2.18 -6.61
CA PRO A 65 10.66 -1.59 -7.94
C PRO A 65 10.40 -2.65 -9.03
N SER A 66 10.18 -3.91 -8.67
CA SER A 66 10.13 -5.02 -9.60
C SER A 66 8.82 -5.06 -10.41
N SER A 67 8.79 -5.87 -11.47
CA SER A 67 7.62 -6.04 -12.33
C SER A 67 6.49 -6.86 -11.72
N LYS A 68 6.66 -7.40 -10.50
CA LYS A 68 5.68 -8.23 -9.81
C LYS A 68 5.76 -8.08 -8.29
N PRO A 69 4.66 -8.21 -7.56
CA PRO A 69 4.70 -8.42 -6.12
C PRO A 69 5.56 -9.65 -5.77
N ASP A 70 6.14 -9.65 -4.57
CA ASP A 70 6.71 -10.87 -4.00
C ASP A 70 5.62 -11.94 -3.77
N LYS A 71 6.05 -13.15 -3.39
CA LYS A 71 5.12 -14.27 -3.23
C LYS A 71 4.07 -14.01 -2.15
N GLY A 72 4.46 -13.47 -0.99
CA GLY A 72 3.53 -13.23 0.12
C GLY A 72 2.49 -12.17 -0.20
N MET A 73 2.89 -11.10 -0.90
CA MET A 73 1.98 -10.08 -1.40
C MET A 73 1.08 -10.61 -2.52
N MET A 74 1.61 -11.43 -3.43
CA MET A 74 0.81 -12.07 -4.48
C MET A 74 -0.27 -12.99 -3.90
N ASP A 75 0.07 -13.80 -2.90
CA ASP A 75 -0.86 -14.71 -2.25
C ASP A 75 -1.98 -13.93 -1.54
N GLN A 76 -1.66 -12.81 -0.89
CA GLN A 76 -2.66 -11.90 -0.30
C GLN A 76 -3.58 -11.28 -1.36
N LEU A 77 -3.03 -10.78 -2.47
CA LEU A 77 -3.83 -10.21 -3.56
C LEU A 77 -4.82 -11.25 -4.11
N LYS A 78 -4.36 -12.49 -4.33
CA LYS A 78 -5.22 -13.60 -4.76
C LYS A 78 -6.29 -13.94 -3.73
N SER A 79 -5.97 -13.90 -2.44
CA SER A 79 -6.95 -14.13 -1.38
C SER A 79 -8.04 -13.06 -1.35
N ILE A 80 -7.68 -11.80 -1.61
CA ILE A 80 -8.62 -10.67 -1.54
C ILE A 80 -9.48 -10.60 -2.80
N TYR A 81 -8.91 -10.78 -3.99
CA TYR A 81 -9.59 -10.51 -5.26
C TYR A 81 -9.89 -11.75 -6.11
N GLY A 82 -9.31 -12.90 -5.75
CA GLY A 82 -9.36 -14.10 -6.56
C GLY A 82 -8.29 -14.11 -7.67
N VAL A 83 -8.31 -15.17 -8.47
CA VAL A 83 -7.44 -15.35 -9.64
C VAL A 83 -8.10 -14.77 -10.90
N GLY A 84 -7.28 -14.40 -11.89
CA GLY A 84 -7.74 -13.85 -13.17
C GLY A 84 -8.08 -12.35 -13.12
N VAL A 85 -7.95 -11.70 -11.96
CA VAL A 85 -8.14 -10.25 -11.83
C VAL A 85 -6.90 -9.50 -12.30
N GLU A 86 -7.11 -8.46 -13.11
CA GLU A 86 -6.03 -7.56 -13.54
C GLU A 86 -5.70 -6.54 -12.45
N VAL A 87 -4.45 -6.50 -12.01
CA VAL A 87 -3.93 -5.53 -11.04
C VAL A 87 -2.94 -4.59 -11.72
N THR A 88 -3.18 -3.29 -11.58
CA THR A 88 -2.26 -2.25 -12.06
C THR A 88 -1.26 -1.90 -10.97
N MET A 89 0.00 -2.27 -11.16
CA MET A 89 1.10 -1.80 -10.32
C MET A 89 1.40 -0.33 -10.61
N LEU A 90 1.26 0.52 -9.60
CA LEU A 90 1.56 1.94 -9.70
C LEU A 90 3.06 2.18 -9.50
N SER A 91 3.65 2.96 -10.41
CA SER A 91 5.02 3.45 -10.24
C SER A 91 5.01 4.56 -9.19
N VAL A 92 5.23 4.19 -7.94
CA VAL A 92 5.24 5.09 -6.77
C VAL A 92 6.67 5.40 -6.33
N GLN A 93 6.84 6.44 -5.50
CA GLN A 93 8.12 6.71 -4.86
C GLN A 93 8.60 5.47 -4.11
N GLN A 94 9.84 5.06 -4.39
CA GLN A 94 10.53 4.04 -3.63
C GLN A 94 11.13 4.66 -2.38
N GLN A 95 11.12 3.92 -1.27
CA GLN A 95 11.82 4.30 -0.06
C GLN A 95 13.33 4.24 -0.30
N SER A 96 14.07 5.07 0.43
CA SER A 96 15.52 5.10 0.34
C SER A 96 16.14 3.73 0.69
N PRO A 97 17.30 3.35 0.12
CA PRO A 97 17.96 2.10 0.47
C PRO A 97 18.13 1.95 1.99
N LEU A 98 17.85 0.76 2.53
CA LEU A 98 17.89 0.44 3.96
C LEU A 98 16.84 1.17 4.85
N SER A 99 16.00 2.01 4.27
CA SER A 99 14.87 2.63 4.97
C SER A 99 13.90 1.55 5.47
N LYS A 100 13.36 1.72 6.68
CA LYS A 100 12.31 0.87 7.27
C LYS A 100 10.99 1.62 7.34
N LEU A 101 10.62 2.24 6.22
CA LEU A 101 9.46 3.12 6.11
C LEU A 101 8.35 2.56 5.21
N CYS A 102 8.43 1.30 4.75
CA CYS A 102 7.38 0.67 3.91
C CYS A 102 5.97 0.82 4.51
N GLY A 103 5.83 0.65 5.83
CA GLY A 103 4.57 0.91 6.53
C GLY A 103 4.10 2.37 6.46
N ALA A 104 5.02 3.33 6.57
CA ALA A 104 4.70 4.76 6.45
C ALA A 104 4.31 5.14 5.01
N PHE A 105 5.03 4.60 4.01
CA PHE A 105 4.68 4.75 2.60
C PHE A 105 3.32 4.15 2.26
N CYS A 106 3.04 2.94 2.77
CA CYS A 106 1.73 2.30 2.64
C CYS A 106 0.61 3.23 3.15
N LEU A 107 0.75 3.78 4.36
CA LEU A 107 -0.23 4.74 4.90
C LEU A 107 -0.33 6.02 4.06
N ALA A 108 0.80 6.53 3.55
CA ALA A 108 0.82 7.72 2.70
C ALA A 108 0.04 7.48 1.40
N PHE A 109 0.27 6.35 0.72
CA PHE A 109 -0.46 5.98 -0.50
C PHE A 109 -1.97 5.81 -0.23
N CYS A 110 -2.34 5.10 0.85
CA CYS A 110 -3.73 4.98 1.27
C CYS A 110 -4.39 6.35 1.48
N THR A 111 -3.68 7.26 2.13
CA THR A 111 -4.17 8.61 2.43
C THR A 111 -4.41 9.44 1.16
N GLU A 112 -3.55 9.31 0.14
CA GLU A 112 -3.73 9.97 -1.15
C GLU A 112 -5.04 9.55 -1.84
N PHE A 113 -5.37 8.26 -1.78
CA PHE A 113 -6.62 7.76 -2.34
C PHE A 113 -7.85 8.22 -1.56
N CYS A 114 -7.79 8.21 -0.23
CA CYS A 114 -8.92 8.54 0.63
C CYS A 114 -9.22 10.04 0.70
N LEU A 115 -8.19 10.90 0.74
CA LEU A 115 -8.36 12.35 0.96
C LEU A 115 -8.40 13.17 -0.33
N GLY A 116 -8.56 12.52 -1.49
CA GLY A 116 -8.58 13.22 -2.78
C GLY A 116 -7.27 13.92 -3.10
N GLY A 117 -6.14 13.31 -2.71
CA GLY A 117 -4.81 13.82 -3.00
C GLY A 117 -4.40 13.64 -4.46
N VAL A 118 -3.10 13.73 -4.71
CA VAL A 118 -2.58 13.45 -6.06
C VAL A 118 -2.55 11.94 -6.28
N GLN A 119 -2.48 11.50 -7.54
CA GLN A 119 -2.23 10.09 -7.82
C GLN A 119 -0.92 9.65 -7.13
N PRO A 120 -0.86 8.51 -6.42
CA PRO A 120 0.34 8.08 -5.72
C PRO A 120 1.61 8.06 -6.57
N SER A 121 1.49 7.82 -7.88
CA SER A 121 2.61 7.87 -8.82
C SER A 121 3.27 9.26 -8.96
N GLN A 122 2.51 10.31 -8.67
CA GLN A 122 2.95 11.71 -8.68
C GLN A 122 3.34 12.20 -7.28
N ALA A 123 2.97 11.48 -6.22
CA ALA A 123 3.29 11.88 -4.86
C ALA A 123 4.80 11.73 -4.59
N ARG A 124 5.40 12.75 -3.97
CA ARG A 124 6.78 12.74 -3.51
C ARG A 124 6.81 13.12 -2.04
N PHE A 125 6.95 12.13 -1.18
CA PHE A 125 6.96 12.25 0.27
C PHE A 125 8.36 12.53 0.79
N ARG A 126 8.39 13.34 1.86
CA ARG A 126 9.60 13.65 2.60
C ARG A 126 9.81 12.59 3.69
N GLU A 127 10.64 11.59 3.39
CA GLU A 127 10.85 10.39 4.24
C GLU A 127 11.18 10.71 5.69
N SER A 128 12.02 11.73 5.93
CA SER A 128 12.46 12.14 7.27
C SER A 128 11.31 12.50 8.21
N ASP A 129 10.19 12.98 7.66
CA ASP A 129 9.12 13.60 8.45
C ASP A 129 7.93 12.65 8.62
N MET A 130 7.90 11.54 7.87
CA MET A 130 6.74 10.64 7.80
C MET A 130 6.40 10.00 9.16
N ARG A 131 7.39 9.61 9.95
CA ARG A 131 7.14 8.99 11.27
C ARG A 131 6.52 9.97 12.24
N GLN A 132 7.09 11.17 12.35
CA GLN A 132 6.57 12.20 13.24
C GLN A 132 5.15 12.62 12.80
N HIS A 133 4.90 12.72 11.49
CA HIS A 133 3.58 12.99 10.97
C HIS A 133 2.53 11.94 11.37
N ILE A 134 2.88 10.65 11.33
CA ILE A 134 1.99 9.57 11.77
C ILE A 134 1.64 9.73 13.25
N ILE A 135 2.65 9.97 14.10
CA ILE A 135 2.45 10.19 15.54
C ILE A 135 1.45 11.34 15.75
N SER A 136 1.70 12.50 15.12
CA SER A 136 0.81 13.65 15.24
C SER A 136 -0.61 13.38 14.72
N CYS A 137 -0.77 12.63 13.62
CA CYS A 137 -2.11 12.25 13.13
C CYS A 137 -2.86 11.34 14.11
N ILE A 138 -2.16 10.45 14.82
CA ILE A 138 -2.73 9.57 15.84
C ILE A 138 -3.13 10.39 17.07
N GLU A 139 -2.24 11.24 17.56
CA GLU A 139 -2.48 12.12 18.71
C GLU A 139 -3.67 13.06 18.47
N GLU A 140 -3.75 13.63 17.27
CA GLU A 140 -4.86 14.49 16.83
C GLU A 140 -6.12 13.70 16.43
N LYS A 141 -6.06 12.36 16.39
CA LYS A 141 -7.12 11.47 15.89
C LYS A 141 -7.65 11.89 14.51
N ARG A 142 -6.76 12.41 13.65
CA ARG A 142 -7.12 12.99 12.36
C ARG A 142 -6.10 12.63 11.30
N ALA A 143 -6.54 11.90 10.28
CA ALA A 143 -5.72 11.63 9.11
C ALA A 143 -5.52 12.90 8.27
N ARG A 144 -4.28 13.11 7.81
CA ARG A 144 -3.87 14.24 6.97
C ARG A 144 -2.90 13.75 5.89
N GLN A 145 -2.91 14.44 4.75
CA GLN A 145 -1.92 14.20 3.70
C GLN A 145 -0.49 14.24 4.27
N PHE A 146 0.34 13.31 3.79
CA PHE A 146 1.72 13.19 4.27
C PHE A 146 2.60 14.35 3.79
N PRO A 147 3.67 14.70 4.54
CA PRO A 147 4.61 15.75 4.15
C PRO A 147 5.27 15.45 2.81
N ARG A 148 5.38 16.46 1.95
CA ARG A 148 5.89 16.34 0.59
C ARG A 148 7.21 17.06 0.40
N LEU A 149 7.96 16.57 -0.58
CA LEU A 149 9.05 17.33 -1.18
C LEU A 149 8.46 18.50 -1.99
N SER A 150 9.14 19.63 -1.95
CA SER A 150 8.85 20.75 -2.84
C SER A 150 9.13 20.37 -4.31
N ALA A 151 8.57 21.12 -5.25
CA ALA A 151 8.77 20.87 -6.68
C ALA A 151 10.26 20.86 -7.08
N SER A 152 11.09 21.68 -6.43
CA SER A 152 12.54 21.73 -6.64
C SER A 152 13.30 20.51 -6.09
N GLU A 153 12.73 19.81 -5.12
CA GLU A 153 13.33 18.62 -4.49
C GLU A 153 12.86 17.31 -5.14
N ALA A 154 11.71 17.33 -5.81
CA ALA A 154 11.09 16.16 -6.40
C ALA A 154 11.79 15.72 -7.70
N LYS A 155 12.40 14.53 -7.69
CA LYS A 155 12.86 13.89 -8.93
C LYS A 155 11.67 13.25 -9.67
N PRO A 156 11.59 13.41 -11.00
CA PRO A 156 10.61 12.70 -11.80
C PRO A 156 10.88 11.20 -11.70
N VAL A 157 9.81 10.41 -11.55
CA VAL A 157 9.90 8.95 -11.64
C VAL A 157 9.39 8.60 -13.03
N TYR A 158 10.30 8.10 -13.87
CA TYR A 158 9.92 7.49 -15.14
C TYR A 158 9.78 5.99 -14.94
N ASN A 159 8.58 5.44 -15.15
CA ASN A 159 8.41 4.07 -15.65
C ASN A 159 6.93 3.76 -15.94
N PRO A 160 6.64 2.87 -16.92
CA PRO A 160 5.29 2.61 -17.38
C PRO A 160 4.48 1.88 -16.31
N ARG A 161 3.19 2.21 -16.23
CA ARG A 161 2.21 1.40 -15.49
C ARG A 161 2.31 -0.03 -15.98
N ARG A 162 2.41 -0.98 -15.06
CA ARG A 162 2.45 -2.40 -15.38
C ARG A 162 1.18 -3.06 -14.89
N LYS A 163 0.65 -3.96 -15.71
CA LYS A 163 -0.52 -4.76 -15.39
C LYS A 163 -0.05 -6.19 -15.19
N ILE A 164 -0.55 -6.82 -14.14
CA ILE A 164 -0.38 -8.24 -13.88
C ILE A 164 -1.75 -8.89 -13.79
N THR A 165 -1.84 -10.18 -14.09
CA THR A 165 -3.02 -10.99 -13.81
C THR A 165 -2.70 -11.85 -12.59
N LEU A 166 -3.58 -11.81 -11.59
CA LEU A 166 -3.46 -12.61 -10.36
C LEU A 166 -3.62 -14.10 -10.64
#